data_AF-A0A840GT64-F1
#
_entry.id   AF-A0A840GT64-F1
#
_cell.length_a   1.000
_cell.length_b   1.000
_cell.length_c   1.000
_cell.angle_alpha   90.00
_cell.angle_beta   90.00
_cell.angle_gamma   90.00
#
_symmetry.space_group_name_H-M   'P 1'
#
loop_
_entity.id
_entity.type
_entity.pdbx_description
1 polymer ?
#
loop_
_entity_poly.entity_id
_entity_poly.type
_entity_poly.pdbx_seq_one_letter_code
_entity_poly.pdbx_strand_id
1 'polypeptide(L)'
;MWNSLTVFWDQYHGLIIGFAALALVLIFNQFVYRRRWTSYPTREAYVAAHPACDTVDGILCATCRRKALVGPVAGRGRIYRCGWCDTELYRVDRA
;
A
#
# COMPACT_ATOMS: atom_id res chain seq x y z
N MET A 1 3.47 13.67 45.38
CA MET A 1 3.60 13.25 43.97
C MET A 1 2.47 12.34 43.47
N TRP A 2 1.78 11.56 44.33
CA TRP A 2 0.66 10.73 43.90
C TRP A 2 -0.61 11.53 43.54
N ASN A 3 -0.93 12.60 44.28
CA ASN A 3 -2.08 13.48 43.99
C ASN A 3 -1.98 14.24 42.66
N SER A 4 -0.77 14.56 42.19
CA SER A 4 -0.59 15.25 40.90
C SER A 4 -0.76 14.30 39.71
N LEU A 5 -0.41 13.03 39.88
CA LEU A 5 -0.55 11.99 38.85
C LEU A 5 -2.01 11.59 38.62
N THR A 6 -2.80 11.48 39.70
CA THR A 6 -4.23 11.15 39.59
C THR A 6 -5.03 12.29 38.94
N VAL A 7 -4.76 13.55 39.33
CA VAL A 7 -5.38 14.73 38.70
C VAL A 7 -5.00 14.87 37.23
N PHE A 8 -3.72 14.63 36.90
CA PHE A 8 -3.27 14.60 35.50
C PHE A 8 -3.99 13.51 34.70
N TRP A 9 -4.13 12.31 35.27
CA TRP A 9 -4.84 11.21 34.62
C TRP A 9 -6.32 11.56 34.40
N ASP A 10 -7.02 12.08 35.40
CA ASP A 10 -8.42 12.48 35.26
C ASP A 10 -8.61 13.58 34.20
N GLN A 11 -7.66 14.51 34.08
CA GLN A 11 -7.76 15.60 33.10
C GLN A 11 -7.43 15.15 31.67
N TYR A 12 -6.51 14.20 31.47
CA TYR A 12 -5.95 13.90 30.15
C TYR A 12 -6.18 12.47 29.64
N HIS A 13 -6.76 11.55 30.43
CA HIS A 13 -6.93 10.14 30.05
C HIS A 13 -7.62 9.98 28.69
N GLY A 14 -8.68 10.74 28.41
CA GLY A 14 -9.39 10.66 27.14
C GLY A 14 -8.51 11.03 25.93
N LEU A 15 -7.68 12.08 26.07
CA LEU A 15 -6.74 12.48 25.02
C LEU A 15 -5.62 11.45 24.85
N ILE A 16 -5.06 10.95 25.95
CA ILE A 16 -4.01 9.93 25.92
C ILE A 16 -4.52 8.67 25.21
N ILE A 17 -5.72 8.20 25.56
CA ILE A 17 -6.35 7.03 24.93
C ILE A 17 -6.62 7.32 23.45
N GLY A 18 -7.15 8.49 23.10
CA GLY A 18 -7.42 8.87 21.72
C GLY A 18 -6.15 8.89 20.85
N PHE A 19 -5.09 9.54 21.32
CA PHE A 19 -3.81 9.57 20.61
C PHE A 19 -3.15 8.19 20.53
N ALA A 20 -3.21 7.39 21.60
CA ALA A 20 -2.69 6.03 21.61
C ALA A 20 -3.43 5.15 20.59
N ALA A 21 -4.77 5.22 20.54
CA ALA A 21 -5.58 4.49 19.57
C ALA A 21 -5.26 4.91 18.13
N LEU A 22 -5.15 6.21 17.86
CA LEU A 22 -4.77 6.72 16.54
C LEU A 22 -3.39 6.23 16.13
N ALA A 23 -2.39 6.34 17.03
CA ALA A 23 -1.04 5.86 16.77
C ALA A 23 -1.03 4.35 16.46
N LEU A 24 -1.80 3.56 17.20
CA LEU A 24 -1.89 2.12 17.02
C LEU A 24 -2.52 1.75 15.66
N VAL A 25 -3.59 2.45 15.25
CA VAL A 25 -4.21 2.29 13.93
C VAL A 25 -3.22 2.64 12.82
N LEU A 26 -2.48 3.75 12.96
CA LEU A 26 -1.49 4.17 11.96
C LEU A 26 -0.32 3.18 11.86
N ILE A 27 0.20 2.69 13.00
CA ILE A 27 1.26 1.68 13.03
C ILE A 27 0.76 0.36 12.43
N PHE A 28 -0.45 -0.07 12.78
CA PHE A 28 -1.04 -1.29 12.21
C PHE A 28 -1.23 -1.16 10.70
N ASN A 29 -1.77 -0.04 10.22
CA ASN A 29 -1.90 0.25 8.81
C ASN A 29 -0.54 0.24 8.11
N GLN A 30 0.47 0.91 8.69
CA GLN A 30 1.82 0.94 8.13
C GLN A 30 2.44 -0.46 8.10
N PHE A 31 2.23 -1.27 9.14
CA PHE A 31 2.77 -2.62 9.23
C PHE A 31 2.14 -3.55 8.20
N VAL A 32 0.81 -3.53 8.08
CA VAL A 32 0.07 -4.31 7.08
C VAL A 32 0.44 -3.86 5.68
N TYR A 33 0.43 -2.55 5.41
CA TYR A 33 0.75 -2.00 4.10
C TYR A 33 2.19 -2.31 3.71
N ARG A 34 3.17 -2.10 4.61
CA ARG A 34 4.58 -2.35 4.32
C ARG A 34 4.91 -3.83 4.20
N ARG A 35 4.29 -4.71 5.00
CA ARG A 35 4.45 -6.17 4.85
C ARG A 35 3.83 -6.68 3.55
N ARG A 36 2.64 -6.19 3.20
CA ARG A 36 2.00 -6.56 1.92
C ARG A 36 2.72 -5.93 0.72
N TRP A 37 3.34 -4.77 0.88
CA TRP A 37 4.11 -4.12 -0.19
C TRP A 37 5.20 -5.03 -0.75
N THR A 38 5.97 -5.69 0.13
CA THR A 38 7.04 -6.60 -0.28
C THR A 38 6.54 -7.88 -0.94
N SER A 39 5.29 -8.31 -0.67
CA SER A 39 4.70 -9.48 -1.34
C SER A 39 4.23 -9.21 -2.76
N TYR A 40 4.05 -7.94 -3.16
CA TYR A 40 3.74 -7.62 -4.55
C TYR A 40 5.02 -7.66 -5.40
N PRO A 41 4.98 -8.25 -6.61
CA PRO A 41 6.14 -8.29 -7.50
C PRO A 41 6.48 -6.89 -8.01
N THR A 42 7.75 -6.63 -8.35
CA THR A 42 8.15 -5.43 -9.09
C THR A 42 7.73 -5.55 -10.57
N ARG A 43 7.78 -4.45 -11.33
CA ARG A 43 7.52 -4.49 -12.79
C ARG A 43 8.40 -5.53 -13.49
N GLU A 44 9.69 -5.53 -13.18
CA GLU A 44 10.66 -6.47 -13.74
C GLU A 44 10.34 -7.92 -13.36
N ALA A 45 10.01 -8.19 -12.09
CA ALA A 45 9.63 -9.52 -11.63
C ALA A 45 8.33 -10.01 -12.30
N TYR A 46 7.37 -9.12 -12.51
CA TYR A 46 6.14 -9.43 -13.23
C TYR A 46 6.40 -9.75 -14.71
N VAL A 47 7.23 -8.96 -15.40
CA VAL A 47 7.61 -9.22 -16.79
C VAL A 47 8.44 -10.50 -16.92
N ALA A 48 9.34 -10.78 -15.97
CA ALA A 48 10.10 -12.03 -15.94
C ALA A 48 9.18 -13.26 -15.77
N ALA A 49 8.13 -13.16 -14.94
CA ALA A 49 7.13 -14.22 -14.80
C ALA A 49 6.19 -14.33 -16.02
N HIS A 50 5.99 -13.23 -16.75
CA HIS A 50 5.06 -13.13 -17.87
C HIS A 50 5.66 -12.37 -19.05
N PRO A 51 6.64 -12.96 -19.78
CA PRO A 51 7.36 -12.25 -20.85
C PRO A 51 6.44 -11.85 -22.00
N ALA A 52 5.37 -12.62 -22.25
CA ALA A 52 4.36 -12.31 -23.26
C ALA A 52 3.45 -11.11 -22.90
N CYS A 53 3.58 -10.55 -21.69
CA CYS A 53 2.81 -9.39 -21.25
C CYS A 53 3.55 -8.06 -21.41
N ASP A 54 4.81 -8.07 -21.83
CA ASP A 54 5.55 -6.85 -22.16
C ASP A 54 5.41 -6.57 -23.67
N THR A 55 4.73 -5.47 -24.01
CA THR A 55 4.49 -5.07 -25.40
C THR A 55 5.00 -3.67 -25.64
N VAL A 56 5.26 -3.33 -26.92
CA VAL A 56 5.71 -1.98 -27.33
C VAL A 56 4.74 -0.89 -26.85
N ASP A 57 3.46 -1.23 -26.78
CA ASP A 57 2.39 -0.33 -26.36
C ASP A 57 2.22 -0.21 -24.84
N GLY A 58 2.86 -1.09 -24.05
CA GLY A 58 2.77 -1.14 -22.59
C GLY A 58 2.60 -2.55 -22.02
N ILE A 59 2.17 -2.66 -20.76
CA ILE A 59 1.99 -3.94 -20.08
C ILE A 59 0.57 -4.49 -20.26
N LEU A 60 0.48 -5.78 -20.62
CA LEU A 60 -0.76 -6.55 -20.62
C LEU A 60 -1.00 -7.21 -19.26
N CYS A 61 -2.27 -7.38 -18.90
CA CYS A 61 -2.66 -8.18 -17.75
C CYS A 61 -2.52 -9.67 -18.06
N ALA A 62 -1.84 -10.43 -17.21
CA ALA A 62 -1.68 -11.87 -17.36
C ALA A 62 -3.03 -12.62 -17.28
N THR A 63 -3.99 -12.08 -16.52
CA THR A 63 -5.32 -12.68 -16.30
C THR A 63 -6.26 -12.45 -17.48
N CYS A 64 -6.51 -11.19 -17.85
CA CYS A 64 -7.50 -10.87 -18.88
C CYS A 64 -6.90 -10.62 -20.27
N ARG A 65 -5.57 -10.62 -20.39
CA ARG A 65 -4.81 -10.34 -21.62
C ARG A 65 -5.11 -8.98 -22.28
N ARG A 66 -5.87 -8.11 -21.61
CA ARG A 66 -6.12 -6.74 -22.06
C ARG A 66 -4.99 -5.84 -21.60
N LYS A 67 -4.79 -4.75 -22.35
CA LYS A 67 -3.86 -3.69 -21.99
C LYS A 67 -4.22 -3.13 -20.62
N ALA A 68 -3.31 -3.31 -19.65
CA ALA A 68 -3.43 -2.64 -18.37
C ALA A 68 -3.31 -1.13 -18.65
N LEU A 69 -4.22 -0.36 -18.06
CA LEU A 69 -4.60 0.99 -18.47
C LEU A 69 -3.39 1.88 -18.84
N VAL A 70 -3.49 2.58 -19.98
CA VAL A 70 -2.47 3.49 -20.53
C VAL A 70 -2.52 4.84 -19.81
N GLY A 71 -2.18 4.84 -18.53
CA GLY A 71 -2.11 6.06 -17.74
C GLY A 71 -0.80 6.08 -16.97
N PRO A 72 -0.20 7.28 -16.75
CA PRO A 72 0.89 7.39 -15.80
C PRO A 72 0.43 6.85 -14.46
N VAL A 73 1.13 5.84 -13.94
CA VAL A 73 0.86 5.34 -12.60
C VAL A 73 1.29 6.43 -11.64
N ALA A 74 0.32 7.15 -11.09
CA ALA A 74 0.60 8.32 -10.27
C ALA A 74 1.29 7.93 -8.96
N GLY A 75 2.63 7.93 -8.96
CA GLY A 75 3.45 8.00 -7.76
C GLY A 75 3.99 6.67 -7.23
N ARG A 76 5.13 6.80 -6.54
CA ARG A 76 5.79 5.75 -5.75
C ARG A 76 4.84 5.22 -4.67
N GLY A 77 4.92 3.92 -4.37
CA GLY A 77 4.12 3.33 -3.30
C GLY A 77 2.70 2.93 -3.72
N ARG A 78 2.41 2.84 -5.04
CA ARG A 78 1.15 2.31 -5.57
C ARG A 78 1.30 0.95 -6.26
N ILE A 79 0.24 0.15 -6.16
CA ILE A 79 0.11 -1.09 -6.92
C ILE A 79 -0.49 -0.76 -8.28
N TYR A 80 0.19 -1.14 -9.35
CA TYR A 80 -0.35 -1.05 -10.69
C TYR A 80 -1.39 -2.15 -10.88
N ARG A 81 -2.61 -1.75 -11.24
CA ARG A 81 -3.76 -2.64 -11.41
C ARG A 81 -4.23 -2.61 -12.85
N CYS A 82 -4.72 -3.75 -13.33
CA CYS A 82 -5.40 -3.80 -14.61
C CYS A 82 -6.76 -3.10 -14.50
N GLY A 83 -6.98 -2.01 -15.23
CA GLY A 83 -8.29 -1.32 -15.18
C GLY A 83 -9.45 -2.02 -15.90
N TRP A 84 -9.29 -3.30 -16.28
CA TRP A 84 -10.37 -4.12 -16.84
C TRP A 84 -10.90 -5.17 -15.86
N CYS A 85 -10.01 -5.77 -15.08
CA CYS A 85 -10.34 -6.87 -14.15
C CYS A 85 -9.82 -6.62 -12.73
N ASP A 86 -9.34 -5.40 -12.46
CA ASP A 86 -8.79 -4.92 -11.20
C ASP A 86 -7.66 -5.76 -10.58
N THR A 87 -7.11 -6.69 -11.36
CA THR A 87 -6.02 -7.55 -10.93
C THR A 87 -4.78 -6.71 -10.64
N GLU A 88 -4.19 -6.93 -9.47
CA GLU A 88 -2.93 -6.34 -9.05
C GLU A 88 -1.78 -6.98 -9.83
N LEU A 89 -1.04 -6.16 -10.58
CA LEU A 89 -0.01 -6.62 -11.49
C LEU A 89 1.36 -6.57 -10.83
N TYR A 90 1.78 -5.36 -10.44
CA TYR A 90 3.08 -5.13 -9.82
C TYR A 90 3.08 -3.84 -8.99
N ARG A 91 4.01 -3.73 -8.06
CA ARG A 91 4.24 -2.52 -7.27
C ARG A 91 5.13 -1.52 -8.01
N VAL A 92 4.86 -0.23 -7.83
CA VAL A 92 5.65 0.88 -8.37
C VAL A 92 6.54 1.46 -7.28
N ASP A 93 7.80 1.01 -7.24
CA ASP A 93 8.80 1.46 -6.25
C ASP A 93 9.42 2.82 -6.62
N ARG A 94 9.56 3.12 -7.92
CA ARG A 94 10.01 4.41 -8.44
C ARG A 94 9.11 4.85 -9.61
N ALA A 95 8.51 6.04 -9.48
CA ALA A 95 8.06 6.84 -10.60
C ALA A 95 9.26 7.53 -11.23
#